data_AF-K8X8U7-F1
#
_entry.id   AF-K8X8U7-F1
#
_cell.length_a   1.000
_cell.length_b   1.000
_cell.length_c   1.000
_cell.angle_alpha   90.00
_cell.angle_beta   90.00
_cell.angle_gamma   90.00
#
_symmetry.space_group_name_H-M   'P 1'
#
loop_
_entity.id
_entity.type
_entity.pdbx_description
1 polymer ?
#
loop_
_entity_poly.entity_id
_entity_poly.type
_entity_poly.pdbx_seq_one_letter_code
_entity_poly.pdbx_strand_id
1 'polypeptide(L)'
;MADTADRPGVAHLVLAPGVAHLDPETAVFGAMLDGWAAQQCARFLQPATIEQRRALLRRLAEFTNDYPWNWQCADLEEFIASCRRGTKPIVVSTARIYEITLRQFLTYVTDPRYGWPQECRDRFGVAPRQLLHEENSIVHVTEHEGDPRRRPSTYDEIQALFDAADARVEQIRAHHRKGAAAAMRDAALLKSVYAFGIRRREAWGLDLADLRHNPKAPQFGRFGALFVRWGKSSRGSPPKRWTVLTVPEMDWIVPVLEQWCTEVPWAPTPSTAPSTTCGAATSPVHSPMSVAPPGAPARSPPPSAPASLEARAPRALRPGSGLPKPQACPSHSGREHPTGTLPARCVRRCPDLPVAQGQAAESVALEQGAGGVALGSTRGRPHP
;
A
#
# COMPACT_ATOMS: atom_id res chain seq x y z
N MET A 1 -18.88 8.89 -37.38
CA MET A 1 -17.99 7.72 -37.21
C MET A 1 -16.97 8.13 -36.16
N ALA A 2 -16.98 7.50 -34.98
CA ALA A 2 -16.18 7.98 -33.85
C ALA A 2 -14.71 7.60 -34.01
N ASP A 3 -13.84 8.58 -33.83
CA ASP A 3 -12.38 8.44 -33.77
C ASP A 3 -12.00 7.36 -32.75
N THR A 4 -11.73 6.16 -33.26
CA THR A 4 -11.38 4.99 -32.45
C THR A 4 -9.89 4.79 -32.57
N ALA A 5 -9.12 5.68 -31.94
CA ALA A 5 -7.68 5.55 -31.85
C ALA A 5 -7.28 4.12 -31.46
N ASP A 6 -6.54 3.47 -32.35
CA ASP A 6 -6.04 2.10 -32.21
C ASP A 6 -5.20 2.01 -30.94
N ARG A 7 -5.76 1.32 -29.95
CA ARG A 7 -5.21 1.21 -28.61
C ARG A 7 -5.00 -0.25 -28.23
N PRO A 8 -4.02 -0.57 -27.37
CA PRO A 8 -3.79 -1.94 -26.93
C PRO A 8 -5.07 -2.60 -26.37
N GLY A 9 -5.49 -3.70 -27.01
CA GLY A 9 -6.64 -4.51 -26.62
C GLY A 9 -7.97 -4.26 -27.32
N VAL A 10 -8.03 -3.52 -28.43
CA VAL A 10 -9.26 -3.49 -29.25
C VAL A 10 -9.38 -4.79 -30.05
N ALA A 11 -10.59 -5.33 -30.18
CA ALA A 11 -10.82 -6.64 -30.77
C ALA A 11 -10.25 -6.80 -32.19
N HIS A 12 -10.41 -5.82 -33.09
CA HIS A 12 -9.89 -5.89 -34.47
C HIS A 12 -8.36 -5.86 -34.59
N LEU A 13 -7.65 -5.52 -33.51
CA LEU A 13 -6.19 -5.57 -33.44
C LEU A 13 -5.66 -6.92 -32.95
N VAL A 14 -6.52 -7.76 -32.37
CA VAL A 14 -6.15 -9.07 -31.81
C VAL A 14 -6.77 -10.22 -32.61
N LEU A 15 -8.01 -10.05 -33.07
CA LEU A 15 -8.67 -10.91 -34.04
C LEU A 15 -8.39 -10.39 -35.46
N ALA A 16 -7.45 -11.02 -36.14
CA ALA A 16 -7.15 -10.68 -37.53
C ALA A 16 -8.38 -10.96 -38.43
N PRO A 17 -8.85 -9.98 -39.23
CA PRO A 17 -9.99 -10.18 -40.11
C PRO A 17 -9.69 -11.25 -41.17
N GLY A 18 -10.67 -12.13 -41.43
CA GLY A 18 -10.56 -13.20 -42.42
C GLY A 18 -10.00 -14.54 -41.91
N VAL A 19 -9.60 -14.65 -40.63
CA VAL A 19 -9.19 -15.94 -40.04
C VAL A 19 -10.41 -16.73 -39.56
N ALA A 20 -10.68 -17.86 -40.19
CA ALA A 20 -11.66 -18.84 -39.71
C ALA A 20 -11.03 -19.72 -38.63
N HIS A 21 -11.59 -19.70 -37.42
CA HIS A 21 -11.16 -20.55 -36.31
C HIS A 21 -11.98 -21.84 -36.26
N LEU A 22 -11.31 -22.99 -36.08
CA LEU A 22 -11.96 -24.30 -35.91
C LEU A 22 -12.82 -24.37 -34.64
N ASP A 23 -12.37 -23.69 -33.59
CA ASP A 23 -13.12 -23.42 -32.37
C ASP A 23 -13.19 -21.89 -32.20
N PRO A 24 -14.31 -21.25 -32.60
CA PRO A 24 -14.44 -19.80 -32.52
C PRO A 24 -14.56 -19.29 -31.08
N GLU A 25 -15.08 -20.08 -30.16
CA GLU A 25 -15.31 -19.65 -28.77
C GLU A 25 -13.99 -19.59 -27.99
N THR A 26 -13.21 -20.68 -28.02
CA THR A 26 -11.86 -20.71 -27.43
C THR A 26 -10.97 -19.63 -28.03
N ALA A 27 -11.04 -19.44 -29.36
CA ALA A 27 -10.21 -18.45 -30.05
C ALA A 27 -10.56 -17.01 -29.66
N VAL A 28 -11.86 -16.65 -29.63
CA VAL A 28 -12.29 -15.30 -29.22
C VAL A 28 -12.00 -15.05 -27.75
N PHE A 29 -12.18 -16.04 -26.87
CA PHE A 29 -11.82 -15.89 -25.45
C PHE A 29 -10.29 -15.73 -25.26
N GLY A 30 -9.48 -16.50 -25.98
CA GLY A 30 -8.02 -16.32 -26.03
C GLY A 30 -7.64 -14.90 -26.43
N ALA A 31 -8.23 -14.38 -27.52
CA ALA A 31 -8.02 -13.02 -27.99
C ALA A 31 -8.47 -11.95 -26.98
N MET A 32 -9.57 -12.16 -26.24
CA MET A 32 -9.96 -11.27 -25.14
C MET A 32 -8.89 -11.20 -24.05
N LEU A 33 -8.34 -12.35 -23.64
CA LEU A 33 -7.29 -12.41 -22.62
C LEU A 33 -5.99 -11.74 -23.08
N ASP A 34 -5.65 -11.87 -24.36
CA ASP A 34 -4.43 -11.30 -24.95
C ASP A 34 -4.56 -9.79 -25.17
N GLY A 35 -5.72 -9.33 -25.64
CA GLY A 35 -6.04 -7.91 -25.69
C GLY A 35 -6.03 -7.26 -24.31
N TRP A 36 -6.56 -7.95 -23.28
CA TRP A 36 -6.52 -7.46 -21.91
C TRP A 36 -5.11 -7.47 -21.33
N ALA A 37 -4.27 -8.43 -21.71
CA ALA A 37 -2.85 -8.45 -21.37
C ALA A 37 -2.12 -7.24 -21.98
N ALA A 38 -2.36 -6.93 -23.26
CA ALA A 38 -1.81 -5.77 -23.95
C ALA A 38 -2.26 -4.44 -23.30
N GLN A 39 -3.55 -4.31 -22.97
CA GLN A 39 -4.10 -3.15 -22.25
C GLN A 39 -3.42 -2.94 -20.88
N GLN A 40 -3.17 -4.02 -20.14
CA GLN A 40 -2.52 -3.96 -18.83
C GLN A 40 -1.01 -3.69 -18.92
N CYS A 41 -0.34 -4.25 -19.93
CA CYS A 41 1.08 -4.00 -20.22
C CYS A 41 1.31 -2.51 -20.55
N ALA A 42 0.47 -1.92 -21.41
CA ALA A 42 0.50 -0.49 -21.72
C ALA A 42 0.24 0.42 -20.52
N ARG A 43 -0.36 -0.10 -19.44
CA ARG A 43 -0.56 0.58 -18.14
C ARG A 43 0.55 0.26 -17.13
N PHE A 44 1.69 -0.26 -17.58
CA PHE A 44 2.86 -0.65 -16.79
C PHE A 44 2.54 -1.64 -15.64
N LEU A 45 1.52 -2.49 -15.82
CA LEU A 45 1.24 -3.56 -14.86
C LEU A 45 2.33 -4.64 -14.97
N GLN A 46 2.69 -5.24 -13.83
CA GLN A 46 3.76 -6.24 -13.77
C GLN A 46 3.35 -7.54 -14.50
N PRO A 47 4.22 -8.14 -15.33
CA PRO A 47 3.89 -9.35 -16.10
C PRO A 47 3.35 -10.51 -15.24
N ALA A 48 3.96 -10.75 -14.07
CA ALA A 48 3.50 -11.77 -13.13
C ALA A 48 2.05 -11.54 -12.65
N THR A 49 1.62 -10.27 -12.51
CA THR A 49 0.23 -9.94 -12.18
C THR A 49 -0.70 -10.15 -13.38
N ILE A 50 -0.26 -9.86 -14.59
CA ILE A 50 -1.04 -10.11 -15.82
C ILE A 50 -1.32 -11.62 -15.96
N GLU A 51 -0.29 -12.47 -15.82
CA GLU A 51 -0.46 -13.92 -15.92
C GLU A 51 -1.32 -14.51 -14.81
N GLN A 52 -1.18 -14.06 -13.56
CA GLN A 52 -2.07 -14.46 -12.47
C GLN A 52 -3.55 -14.17 -12.76
N ARG A 53 -3.82 -13.05 -13.44
CA ARG A 53 -5.19 -12.64 -13.81
C ARG A 53 -5.74 -13.45 -14.99
N ARG A 54 -4.91 -13.72 -16.02
CA ARG A 54 -5.27 -14.62 -17.13
C ARG A 54 -5.54 -16.04 -16.63
N ALA A 55 -4.71 -16.55 -15.73
CA ALA A 55 -4.89 -17.87 -15.12
C ALA A 55 -6.19 -17.99 -14.31
N LEU A 56 -6.59 -16.93 -13.57
CA LEU A 56 -7.88 -16.90 -12.88
C LEU A 56 -9.06 -16.99 -13.87
N LEU A 57 -9.02 -16.24 -14.97
CA LEU A 57 -10.08 -16.23 -15.97
C LEU A 57 -10.20 -17.56 -16.72
N ARG A 58 -9.07 -18.19 -17.07
CA ARG A 58 -9.06 -19.56 -17.63
C ARG A 58 -9.68 -20.55 -16.66
N ARG A 59 -9.29 -20.52 -15.39
CA ARG A 59 -9.85 -21.37 -14.34
C ARG A 59 -11.36 -21.16 -14.12
N LEU A 60 -11.87 -19.94 -14.34
CA LEU A 60 -13.31 -19.69 -14.32
C LEU A 60 -14.00 -20.30 -15.55
N ALA A 61 -13.48 -20.08 -16.76
CA ALA A 61 -14.03 -20.69 -17.98
C ALA A 61 -14.01 -22.23 -17.94
N GLU A 62 -12.94 -22.83 -17.40
CA GLU A 62 -12.82 -24.27 -17.13
C GLU A 62 -13.84 -24.76 -16.10
N PHE A 63 -14.19 -23.94 -15.11
CA PHE A 63 -15.17 -24.30 -14.07
C PHE A 63 -16.61 -24.21 -14.56
N THR A 64 -16.94 -23.19 -15.35
CA THR A 64 -18.28 -23.03 -15.94
C THR A 64 -18.48 -23.89 -17.19
N ASN A 65 -17.38 -24.35 -17.81
CA ASN A 65 -17.36 -24.91 -19.16
C ASN A 65 -18.06 -23.99 -20.17
N ASP A 66 -17.83 -22.68 -20.04
CA ASP A 66 -18.56 -21.64 -20.77
C ASP A 66 -17.78 -20.31 -20.77
N TYR A 67 -18.21 -19.34 -21.58
CA TYR A 67 -17.46 -18.15 -21.93
C TYR A 67 -18.08 -16.82 -21.45
N PRO A 68 -17.34 -15.69 -21.44
CA PRO A 68 -17.77 -14.43 -20.82
C PRO A 68 -19.07 -13.80 -21.35
N TRP A 69 -19.58 -14.23 -22.51
CA TRP A 69 -20.89 -13.79 -23.04
C TRP A 69 -22.06 -14.57 -22.43
N ASN A 70 -21.85 -15.81 -21.99
CA ASN A 70 -22.88 -16.67 -21.41
C ASN A 70 -22.87 -16.72 -19.88
N TRP A 71 -21.76 -16.34 -19.22
CA TRP A 71 -21.67 -16.29 -17.76
C TRP A 71 -22.82 -15.49 -17.11
N GLN A 72 -23.30 -15.99 -15.98
CA GLN A 72 -24.31 -15.38 -15.11
C GLN A 72 -23.72 -15.07 -13.72
N CYS A 73 -24.44 -14.30 -12.91
CA CYS A 73 -24.00 -13.98 -11.54
C CYS A 73 -23.82 -15.25 -10.68
N ALA A 74 -24.75 -16.21 -10.81
CA ALA A 74 -24.72 -17.47 -10.08
C ALA A 74 -23.44 -18.29 -10.35
N ASP A 75 -22.91 -18.27 -11.58
CA ASP A 75 -21.70 -19.01 -11.95
C ASP A 75 -20.46 -18.46 -11.23
N LEU A 76 -20.38 -17.12 -11.11
CA LEU A 76 -19.30 -16.44 -10.41
C LEU A 76 -19.40 -16.65 -8.89
N GLU A 77 -20.62 -16.59 -8.34
CA GLU A 77 -20.88 -16.84 -6.91
C GLU A 77 -20.54 -18.29 -6.54
N GLU A 78 -20.96 -19.26 -7.35
CA GLU A 78 -20.67 -20.68 -7.12
C GLU A 78 -19.20 -21.03 -7.42
N PHE A 79 -18.52 -20.33 -8.33
CA PHE A 79 -17.05 -20.44 -8.48
C PHE A 79 -16.30 -19.98 -7.22
N ILE A 80 -16.70 -18.85 -6.62
CA ILE A 80 -16.11 -18.36 -5.36
C ILE A 80 -16.46 -19.31 -4.21
N ALA A 81 -17.69 -19.84 -4.16
CA ALA A 81 -18.11 -20.81 -3.16
C ALA A 81 -17.37 -22.15 -3.30
N SER A 82 -17.17 -22.68 -4.51
CA SER A 82 -16.40 -23.90 -4.76
C SER A 82 -14.92 -23.71 -4.39
N CYS A 83 -14.33 -22.54 -4.65
CA CYS A 83 -12.98 -22.20 -4.17
C CYS A 83 -12.86 -22.16 -2.63
N ARG A 84 -13.95 -21.87 -1.90
CA ARG A 84 -14.00 -21.94 -0.43
C ARG A 84 -14.20 -23.36 0.09
N ARG A 85 -14.85 -24.25 -0.68
CA ARG A 85 -15.12 -25.66 -0.29
C ARG A 85 -14.02 -26.64 -0.75
N GLY A 86 -13.15 -26.23 -1.68
CA GLY A 86 -12.09 -27.08 -2.23
C GLY A 86 -10.99 -27.48 -1.25
N THR A 87 -10.11 -28.38 -1.67
CA THR A 87 -9.02 -28.98 -0.84
C THR A 87 -8.05 -27.97 -0.22
N LYS A 88 -7.95 -26.75 -0.77
CA LYS A 88 -7.25 -25.60 -0.19
C LYS A 88 -8.21 -24.41 -0.19
N PRO A 89 -9.05 -24.24 0.85
CA PRO A 89 -10.02 -23.16 0.95
C PRO A 89 -9.39 -21.78 0.79
N ILE A 90 -9.97 -20.95 -0.08
CA ILE A 90 -9.56 -19.54 -0.17
C ILE A 90 -10.07 -18.72 1.03
N VAL A 91 -9.28 -17.75 1.47
CA VAL A 91 -9.67 -16.76 2.49
C VAL A 91 -10.40 -15.57 1.84
N VAL A 92 -11.14 -14.81 2.64
CA VAL A 92 -11.97 -13.66 2.19
C VAL A 92 -11.18 -12.66 1.34
N SER A 93 -9.94 -12.34 1.73
CA SER A 93 -9.08 -11.42 0.97
C SER A 93 -8.68 -11.96 -0.40
N THR A 94 -8.54 -13.28 -0.56
CA THR A 94 -8.31 -13.94 -1.86
C THR A 94 -9.58 -13.90 -2.71
N ALA A 95 -10.75 -14.20 -2.13
CA ALA A 95 -12.04 -14.12 -2.82
C ALA A 95 -12.29 -12.70 -3.37
N ARG A 96 -12.06 -11.66 -2.55
CA ARG A 96 -12.18 -10.27 -3.02
C ARG A 96 -11.16 -9.92 -4.12
N ILE A 97 -9.93 -10.44 -4.07
CA ILE A 97 -8.95 -10.25 -5.16
C ILE A 97 -9.46 -10.90 -6.46
N TYR A 98 -10.13 -12.05 -6.38
CA TYR A 98 -10.76 -12.68 -7.55
C TYR A 98 -11.89 -11.80 -8.10
N GLU A 99 -12.85 -11.38 -7.27
CA GLU A 99 -13.94 -10.48 -7.69
C GLU A 99 -13.43 -9.16 -8.30
N ILE A 100 -12.42 -8.52 -7.68
CA ILE A 100 -11.80 -7.30 -8.24
C ILE A 100 -11.19 -7.57 -9.62
N THR A 101 -10.60 -8.75 -9.81
CA THR A 101 -9.99 -9.15 -11.09
C THR A 101 -11.04 -9.44 -12.15
N LEU A 102 -12.08 -10.21 -11.82
CA LEU A 102 -13.21 -10.53 -12.69
C LEU A 102 -13.95 -9.25 -13.11
N ARG A 103 -14.27 -8.37 -12.15
CA ARG A 103 -14.89 -7.06 -12.40
C ARG A 103 -14.07 -6.22 -13.38
N GLN A 104 -12.75 -6.17 -13.22
CA GLN A 104 -11.84 -5.41 -14.11
C GLN A 104 -11.77 -5.99 -15.52
N PHE A 105 -11.84 -7.31 -15.67
CA PHE A 105 -11.93 -7.95 -16.98
C PHE A 105 -13.29 -7.69 -17.63
N LEU A 106 -14.40 -7.92 -16.91
CA LEU A 106 -15.75 -7.66 -17.40
C LEU A 106 -15.92 -6.19 -17.82
N THR A 107 -15.45 -5.21 -17.02
CA THR A 107 -15.45 -3.79 -17.43
C THR A 107 -14.69 -3.55 -18.75
N TYR A 108 -13.62 -4.29 -19.02
CA TYR A 108 -12.86 -4.16 -20.27
C TYR A 108 -13.60 -4.78 -21.47
N VAL A 109 -14.15 -6.00 -21.34
CA VAL A 109 -14.90 -6.64 -22.45
C VAL A 109 -16.31 -6.05 -22.66
N THR A 110 -16.87 -5.33 -21.69
CA THR A 110 -18.14 -4.61 -21.84
C THR A 110 -17.99 -3.19 -22.37
N ASP A 111 -16.81 -2.57 -22.28
CA ASP A 111 -16.60 -1.20 -22.77
C ASP A 111 -16.68 -1.17 -24.31
N PRO A 112 -17.67 -0.49 -24.92
CA PRO A 112 -17.86 -0.47 -26.37
C PRO A 112 -16.63 0.00 -27.15
N ARG A 113 -15.74 0.77 -26.51
CA ARG A 113 -14.52 1.31 -27.12
C ARG A 113 -13.46 0.25 -27.43
N TYR A 114 -13.64 -1.00 -26.98
CA TYR A 114 -12.78 -2.14 -27.31
C TYR A 114 -13.40 -3.11 -28.33
N GLY A 115 -14.62 -2.87 -28.81
CA GLY A 115 -15.26 -3.66 -29.87
C GLY A 115 -15.84 -5.03 -29.44
N TRP A 116 -15.35 -5.61 -28.34
CA TRP A 116 -15.78 -6.93 -27.84
C TRP A 116 -17.30 -7.14 -27.73
N PRO A 117 -18.13 -6.17 -27.28
CA PRO A 117 -19.58 -6.38 -27.25
C PRO A 117 -20.21 -6.57 -28.62
N GLN A 118 -19.62 -6.02 -29.67
CA GLN A 118 -20.11 -6.15 -31.04
C GLN A 118 -19.65 -7.48 -31.66
N GLU A 119 -18.36 -7.80 -31.56
CA GLU A 119 -17.81 -9.10 -32.01
C GLU A 119 -18.55 -10.30 -31.42
N CYS A 120 -18.91 -10.26 -30.12
CA CYS A 120 -19.66 -11.35 -29.50
C CYS A 120 -21.12 -11.43 -29.98
N ARG A 121 -21.78 -10.30 -30.27
CA ARG A 121 -23.11 -10.31 -30.89
C ARG A 121 -23.08 -10.88 -32.30
N ASP A 122 -22.11 -10.46 -33.11
CA ASP A 122 -22.02 -10.86 -34.51
C ASP A 122 -21.61 -12.32 -34.69
N ARG A 123 -20.85 -12.89 -33.73
CA ARG A 123 -20.40 -14.30 -33.74
C ARG A 123 -21.30 -15.26 -32.97
N PHE A 124 -21.86 -14.83 -31.83
CA PHE A 124 -22.55 -15.71 -30.86
C PHE A 124 -23.96 -15.22 -30.49
N GLY A 125 -24.44 -14.11 -31.05
CA GLY A 125 -25.75 -13.51 -30.74
C GLY A 125 -25.85 -12.81 -29.38
N VAL A 126 -24.90 -13.03 -28.47
CA VAL A 126 -24.93 -12.54 -27.08
C VAL A 126 -23.70 -11.69 -26.77
N ALA A 127 -23.88 -10.57 -26.08
CA ALA A 127 -22.78 -9.72 -25.61
C ALA A 127 -22.36 -10.06 -24.17
N PRO A 128 -21.06 -9.98 -23.81
CA PRO A 128 -20.64 -9.99 -22.41
C PRO A 128 -21.31 -8.85 -21.62
N ARG A 129 -21.55 -9.11 -20.33
CA ARG A 129 -22.20 -8.19 -19.38
C ARG A 129 -21.33 -8.03 -18.14
N GLN A 130 -21.50 -6.92 -17.42
CA GLN A 130 -20.97 -6.83 -16.06
C GLN A 130 -21.89 -7.65 -15.16
N LEU A 131 -21.31 -8.58 -14.40
CA LEU A 131 -22.04 -9.52 -13.54
C LEU A 131 -21.79 -9.23 -12.04
N LEU A 132 -20.71 -8.50 -11.74
CA LEU A 132 -20.38 -8.09 -10.38
C LEU A 132 -20.87 -6.66 -10.17
N HIS A 133 -21.72 -6.48 -9.17
CA HIS A 133 -22.32 -5.22 -8.72
C HIS A 133 -22.00 -5.02 -7.22
N GLU A 134 -22.51 -3.97 -6.57
CA GLU A 134 -22.24 -3.76 -5.14
C GLU A 134 -22.94 -4.81 -4.27
N GLU A 135 -24.13 -5.24 -4.69
CA GLU A 135 -25.02 -6.15 -3.95
C GLU A 135 -24.53 -7.61 -3.90
N ASN A 136 -23.72 -8.06 -4.87
CA ASN A 136 -23.19 -9.43 -4.96
C ASN A 136 -21.66 -9.51 -4.88
N SER A 137 -21.00 -8.52 -4.29
CA SER A 137 -19.54 -8.51 -4.08
C SER A 137 -19.16 -8.31 -2.62
N ILE A 138 -17.99 -8.81 -2.24
CA ILE A 138 -17.49 -8.73 -0.85
C ILE A 138 -17.07 -7.29 -0.55
N VAL A 139 -17.96 -6.51 0.08
CA VAL A 139 -17.70 -5.14 0.53
C VAL A 139 -16.54 -5.11 1.55
N HIS A 140 -15.71 -4.06 1.50
CA HIS A 140 -14.61 -3.83 2.44
C HIS A 140 -15.03 -2.86 3.55
N VAL A 141 -15.85 -3.35 4.49
CA VAL A 141 -16.39 -2.52 5.60
C VAL A 141 -15.34 -2.27 6.70
N THR A 142 -14.40 -3.19 6.91
CA THR A 142 -13.49 -3.18 8.08
C THR A 142 -12.09 -2.66 7.71
N GLU A 143 -11.54 -1.69 8.45
CA GLU A 143 -10.20 -1.13 8.18
C GLU A 143 -9.04 -2.15 8.39
N HIS A 144 -9.28 -3.22 9.15
CA HIS A 144 -8.29 -4.27 9.43
C HIS A 144 -8.85 -5.67 9.16
N GLU A 145 -8.27 -6.37 8.17
CA GLU A 145 -8.60 -7.76 7.81
C GLU A 145 -7.43 -8.72 8.13
N GLY A 146 -6.75 -8.49 9.26
CA GLY A 146 -5.71 -9.40 9.75
C GLY A 146 -6.31 -10.71 10.26
N ASP A 147 -5.69 -11.83 9.92
CA ASP A 147 -5.96 -13.12 10.56
C ASP A 147 -5.63 -13.01 12.07
N PRO A 148 -6.58 -13.23 13.00
CA PRO A 148 -6.34 -13.06 14.43
C PRO A 148 -5.17 -13.91 14.98
N ARG A 149 -4.85 -15.02 14.31
CA ARG A 149 -3.71 -15.90 14.66
C ARG A 149 -2.35 -15.26 14.33
N ARG A 150 -2.34 -14.24 13.48
CA ARG A 150 -1.14 -13.45 13.11
C ARG A 150 -1.10 -12.17 13.93
N ARG A 151 -1.10 -12.30 15.26
CA ARG A 151 -0.94 -11.14 16.15
C ARG A 151 0.45 -10.50 15.99
N PRO A 152 0.59 -9.19 16.30
CA PRO A 152 1.88 -8.57 16.50
C PRO A 152 2.68 -9.27 17.62
N SER A 153 4.02 -9.32 17.50
CA SER A 153 4.91 -9.95 18.50
C SER A 153 5.01 -9.14 19.80
N THR A 154 5.15 -9.79 20.96
CA THR A 154 5.37 -9.09 22.25
C THR A 154 6.74 -8.41 22.28
N TYR A 155 7.00 -7.56 23.28
CA TYR A 155 8.32 -6.91 23.38
C TYR A 155 9.41 -7.94 23.70
N ASP A 156 9.10 -8.89 24.59
CA ASP A 156 9.99 -9.99 24.96
C ASP A 156 10.28 -10.92 23.76
N GLU A 157 9.28 -11.19 22.90
CA GLU A 157 9.47 -11.95 21.65
C GLU A 157 10.37 -11.21 20.65
N ILE A 158 10.30 -9.88 20.60
CA ILE A 158 11.15 -9.05 19.73
C ILE A 158 12.57 -8.99 20.29
N GLN A 159 12.71 -8.82 21.61
CA GLN A 159 14.01 -8.83 22.30
C GLN A 159 14.71 -10.18 22.12
N ALA A 160 14.04 -11.30 22.42
CA ALA A 160 14.58 -12.64 22.24
C ALA A 160 14.97 -12.93 20.78
N LEU A 161 14.26 -12.35 19.80
CA LEU A 161 14.61 -12.45 18.39
C LEU A 161 15.87 -11.64 18.04
N PHE A 162 16.06 -10.46 18.63
CA PHE A 162 17.30 -9.67 18.47
C PHE A 162 18.48 -10.35 19.17
N ASP A 163 18.30 -10.82 20.41
CA ASP A 163 19.33 -11.55 21.17
C ASP A 163 19.77 -12.81 20.42
N ALA A 164 18.83 -13.56 19.83
CA ALA A 164 19.14 -14.73 19.00
C ALA A 164 19.90 -14.36 17.72
N ALA A 165 19.61 -13.21 17.11
CA ALA A 165 20.31 -12.72 15.93
C ALA A 165 21.75 -12.29 16.26
N ASP A 166 21.96 -11.59 17.37
CA ASP A 166 23.29 -11.16 17.83
C ASP A 166 24.13 -12.34 18.32
N ALA A 167 23.56 -13.23 19.14
CA ALA A 167 24.21 -14.45 19.60
C ALA A 167 24.63 -15.35 18.42
N ARG A 168 23.91 -15.31 17.30
CA ARG A 168 24.28 -16.02 16.07
C ARG A 168 25.57 -15.46 15.45
N VAL A 169 25.81 -14.15 15.53
CA VAL A 169 27.06 -13.52 15.08
C VAL A 169 28.22 -14.03 15.93
N GLU A 170 28.08 -13.96 17.26
CA GLU A 170 29.14 -14.32 18.20
C GLU A 170 29.46 -15.81 18.18
N GLN A 171 28.47 -16.69 18.01
CA GLN A 171 28.73 -18.12 17.78
C GLN A 171 29.57 -18.36 16.52
N ILE A 172 29.29 -17.66 15.41
CA ILE A 172 30.05 -17.82 14.16
C ILE A 172 31.49 -17.30 14.33
N ARG A 173 31.68 -16.20 15.06
CA ARG A 173 32.98 -15.64 15.44
C ARG A 173 33.79 -16.61 16.31
N ALA A 174 33.20 -17.09 17.40
CA ALA A 174 33.84 -18.02 18.34
C ALA A 174 34.23 -19.36 17.70
N HIS A 175 33.46 -19.83 16.70
CA HIS A 175 33.82 -21.02 15.92
C HIS A 175 34.77 -20.74 14.75
N HIS A 176 35.27 -19.50 14.60
CA HIS A 176 36.14 -19.04 13.50
C HIS A 176 35.60 -19.39 12.09
N ARG A 177 34.27 -19.43 11.93
CA ARG A 177 33.63 -19.81 10.65
C ARG A 177 33.42 -18.59 9.77
N LYS A 178 33.58 -18.77 8.45
CA LYS A 178 33.17 -17.76 7.46
C LYS A 178 31.66 -17.53 7.57
N GLY A 179 31.24 -16.26 7.57
CA GLY A 179 29.82 -15.87 7.59
C GLY A 179 29.40 -14.89 8.69
N ALA A 180 30.29 -14.52 9.63
CA ALA A 180 29.96 -13.59 10.71
C ALA A 180 29.39 -12.25 10.19
N ALA A 181 29.99 -11.67 9.15
CA ALA A 181 29.50 -10.45 8.50
C ALA A 181 28.10 -10.61 7.88
N ALA A 182 27.75 -11.79 7.37
CA ALA A 182 26.41 -12.06 6.84
C ALA A 182 25.36 -12.18 7.97
N ALA A 183 25.72 -12.80 9.09
CA ALA A 183 24.86 -12.83 10.28
C ALA A 183 24.67 -11.42 10.88
N MET A 184 25.74 -10.63 10.97
CA MET A 184 25.67 -9.24 11.44
C MET A 184 24.81 -8.36 10.53
N ARG A 185 24.91 -8.55 9.21
CA ARG A 185 24.01 -7.91 8.23
C ARG A 185 22.55 -8.23 8.55
N ASP A 186 22.25 -9.51 8.77
CA ASP A 186 20.87 -9.96 8.94
C ASP A 186 20.31 -9.46 10.28
N ALA A 187 21.13 -9.40 11.35
CA ALA A 187 20.78 -8.77 12.63
C ALA A 187 20.51 -7.25 12.49
N ALA A 188 21.43 -6.50 11.84
CA ALA A 188 21.27 -5.07 11.61
C ALA A 188 20.05 -4.75 10.72
N LEU A 189 19.80 -5.56 9.69
CA LEU A 189 18.65 -5.43 8.79
C LEU A 189 17.32 -5.69 9.53
N LEU A 190 17.27 -6.71 10.37
CA LEU A 190 16.11 -7.06 11.19
C LEU A 190 15.75 -5.94 12.17
N LYS A 191 16.76 -5.42 12.88
CA LYS A 191 16.65 -4.28 13.78
C LYS A 191 16.18 -3.02 13.04
N SER A 192 16.71 -2.77 11.85
CA SER A 192 16.30 -1.64 10.98
C SER A 192 14.85 -1.74 10.51
N VAL A 193 14.39 -2.94 10.11
CA VAL A 193 12.98 -3.18 9.73
C VAL A 193 12.04 -2.84 10.89
N TYR A 194 12.40 -3.21 12.11
CA TYR A 194 11.61 -2.90 13.30
C TYR A 194 11.65 -1.41 13.67
N ALA A 195 12.85 -0.82 13.78
CA ALA A 195 13.03 0.58 14.20
C ALA A 195 12.38 1.59 13.25
N PHE A 196 12.46 1.35 11.93
CA PHE A 196 11.91 2.26 10.91
C PHE A 196 10.54 1.85 10.35
N GLY A 197 10.02 0.66 10.69
CA GLY A 197 8.74 0.16 10.18
C GLY A 197 8.68 0.02 8.65
N ILE A 198 9.83 -0.24 8.02
CA ILE A 198 9.98 -0.35 6.56
C ILE A 198 9.66 -1.75 6.05
N ARG A 199 9.13 -1.84 4.84
CA ARG A 199 8.76 -3.12 4.23
C ARG A 199 9.99 -3.93 3.82
N ARG A 200 9.89 -5.26 3.77
CA ARG A 200 10.98 -6.13 3.26
C ARG A 200 11.61 -5.65 1.93
N ARG A 201 10.82 -5.18 0.96
CA ARG A 201 11.32 -4.64 -0.33
C ARG A 201 12.03 -3.30 -0.17
N GLU A 202 11.59 -2.47 0.76
CA GLU A 202 12.17 -1.17 1.06
C GLU A 202 13.53 -1.37 1.75
N ALA A 203 13.59 -2.29 2.73
CA ALA A 203 14.81 -2.69 3.42
C ALA A 203 15.87 -3.33 2.50
N TRP A 204 15.45 -4.16 1.53
CA TRP A 204 16.36 -4.77 0.54
C TRP A 204 17.01 -3.75 -0.41
N GLY A 205 16.39 -2.59 -0.61
CA GLY A 205 16.86 -1.56 -1.53
C GLY A 205 17.49 -0.34 -0.84
N LEU A 206 17.90 -0.47 0.42
CA LEU A 206 18.61 0.59 1.15
C LEU A 206 20.06 0.72 0.68
N ASP A 207 20.60 1.91 0.77
CA ASP A 207 22.01 2.21 0.50
C ASP A 207 22.56 3.09 1.64
N LEU A 208 23.87 3.15 1.79
CA LEU A 208 24.51 3.99 2.81
C LEU A 208 24.15 5.49 2.60
N ALA A 209 23.92 5.89 1.35
CA ALA A 209 23.45 7.23 0.98
C ALA A 209 21.95 7.51 1.30
N ASP A 210 21.18 6.49 1.69
CA ASP A 210 19.80 6.67 2.17
C ASP A 210 19.76 7.08 3.65
N LEU A 211 20.86 6.90 4.40
CA LEU A 211 21.02 7.39 5.77
C LEU A 211 21.28 8.90 5.75
N ARG A 212 20.51 9.66 6.54
CA ARG A 212 20.54 11.13 6.53
C ARG A 212 20.59 11.72 7.92
N HIS A 213 21.33 12.83 8.03
CA HIS A 213 21.26 13.71 9.18
C HIS A 213 19.88 14.40 9.27
N ASN A 214 19.39 14.58 10.50
CA ASN A 214 18.20 15.35 10.81
C ASN A 214 18.57 16.55 11.69
N PRO A 215 18.50 17.79 11.19
CA PRO A 215 18.85 18.99 11.98
C PRO A 215 18.01 19.19 13.25
N LYS A 216 16.83 18.55 13.34
CA LYS A 216 15.97 18.59 14.54
C LYS A 216 16.30 17.50 15.57
N ALA A 217 17.17 16.55 15.23
CA ALA A 217 17.63 15.49 16.11
C ALA A 217 19.13 15.22 15.86
N PRO A 218 20.00 16.21 16.10
CA PRO A 218 21.42 16.12 15.77
C PRO A 218 22.17 15.03 16.54
N GLN A 219 21.65 14.62 17.70
CA GLN A 219 22.18 13.54 18.53
C GLN A 219 22.24 12.17 17.81
N PHE A 220 21.45 11.96 16.74
CA PHE A 220 21.49 10.74 15.94
C PHE A 220 22.49 10.80 14.76
N GLY A 221 23.31 11.86 14.67
CA GLY A 221 24.37 11.99 13.67
C GLY A 221 23.87 11.85 12.23
N ARG A 222 24.45 10.90 11.48
CA ARG A 222 24.03 10.54 10.10
C ARG A 222 22.81 9.63 10.03
N PHE A 223 22.28 9.20 11.16
CA PHE A 223 21.16 8.24 11.27
C PHE A 223 19.89 8.89 11.83
N GLY A 224 19.74 10.21 11.74
CA GLY A 224 18.54 10.91 12.20
C GLY A 224 17.32 10.75 11.28
N ALA A 225 17.52 10.26 10.05
CA ALA A 225 16.47 9.95 9.09
C ALA A 225 16.93 8.87 8.09
N LEU A 226 15.97 8.11 7.55
CA LEU A 226 16.14 7.08 6.53
C LEU A 226 15.29 7.42 5.30
N PHE A 227 15.94 7.55 4.14
CA PHE A 227 15.27 7.87 2.87
C PHE A 227 14.90 6.61 2.08
N VAL A 228 13.64 6.22 2.14
CA VAL A 228 13.14 5.01 1.46
C VAL A 228 12.85 5.31 -0.01
N ARG A 229 13.65 4.73 -0.92
CA ARG A 229 13.52 4.90 -2.38
C ARG A 229 12.48 3.99 -3.05
N TRP A 230 12.25 2.79 -2.50
CA TRP A 230 11.55 1.68 -3.17
C TRP A 230 10.15 1.35 -2.59
N GLY A 231 9.42 2.38 -2.15
CA GLY A 231 8.11 2.21 -1.54
C GLY A 231 7.02 1.70 -2.50
N LYS A 232 5.98 1.07 -1.94
CA LYS A 232 4.88 0.45 -2.70
C LYS A 232 4.26 1.39 -3.75
N SER A 233 4.49 1.09 -5.02
CA SER A 233 3.82 1.70 -6.17
C SER A 233 2.29 1.60 -6.07
N SER A 234 1.60 2.56 -6.67
CA SER A 234 0.14 2.55 -6.84
C SER A 234 -0.22 2.78 -8.30
N ARG A 235 -1.19 2.04 -8.86
CA ARG A 235 -1.76 2.28 -10.21
C ARG A 235 -0.71 2.48 -11.33
N GLY A 236 0.31 1.62 -11.38
CA GLY A 236 1.38 1.70 -12.40
C GLY A 236 2.42 2.82 -12.19
N SER A 237 2.26 3.69 -11.18
CA SER A 237 3.24 4.74 -10.89
C SER A 237 4.60 4.17 -10.43
N PRO A 238 5.71 4.94 -10.60
CA PRO A 238 7.01 4.61 -10.03
C PRO A 238 6.98 4.33 -8.52
N PRO A 239 8.00 3.65 -7.96
CA PRO A 239 8.11 3.39 -6.53
C PRO A 239 8.00 4.67 -5.71
N LYS A 240 7.22 4.63 -4.64
CA LYS A 240 6.97 5.80 -3.80
C LYS A 240 8.20 6.09 -2.92
N ARG A 241 8.64 7.34 -2.93
CA ARG A 241 9.73 7.81 -2.08
C ARG A 241 9.16 8.45 -0.83
N TRP A 242 9.73 8.15 0.33
CA TRP A 242 9.32 8.73 1.62
C TRP A 242 10.49 8.66 2.62
N THR A 243 10.49 9.57 3.59
CA THR A 243 11.51 9.61 4.65
C THR A 243 10.89 9.13 5.95
N VAL A 244 11.57 8.22 6.64
CA VAL A 244 11.30 7.85 8.03
C VAL A 244 12.26 8.64 8.92
N LEU A 245 11.78 9.20 10.02
CA LEU A 245 12.64 9.87 11.01
C LEU A 245 12.95 8.88 12.15
N THR A 246 14.18 8.94 12.65
CA THR A 246 14.56 8.20 13.86
C THR A 246 13.88 8.86 15.06
N VAL A 247 13.12 8.06 15.81
CA VAL A 247 12.40 8.51 17.00
C VAL A 247 13.25 8.21 18.25
N PRO A 248 13.13 9.00 19.34
CA PRO A 248 13.90 8.78 20.56
C PRO A 248 13.77 7.38 21.16
N GLU A 249 12.61 6.75 21.03
CA GLU A 249 12.33 5.38 21.50
C GLU A 249 13.07 4.29 20.70
N MET A 250 13.76 4.69 19.62
CA MET A 250 14.53 3.83 18.72
C MET A 250 15.99 4.27 18.61
N ASP A 251 16.49 5.09 19.54
CA ASP A 251 17.87 5.59 19.56
C ASP A 251 18.93 4.47 19.54
N TRP A 252 18.64 3.34 20.17
CA TRP A 252 19.44 2.11 20.17
C TRP A 252 19.76 1.55 18.76
N ILE A 253 19.06 1.97 17.70
CA ILE A 253 19.41 1.59 16.32
C ILE A 253 20.69 2.27 15.83
N VAL A 254 21.04 3.45 16.38
CA VAL A 254 22.19 4.25 15.96
C VAL A 254 23.51 3.48 16.15
N PRO A 255 23.88 2.97 17.35
CA PRO A 255 25.12 2.20 17.52
C PRO A 255 25.15 0.91 16.69
N VAL A 256 24.00 0.26 16.45
CA VAL A 256 23.90 -0.95 15.61
C VAL A 256 24.26 -0.62 14.15
N LEU A 257 23.76 0.50 13.63
CA LEU A 257 24.07 0.95 12.27
C LEU A 257 25.49 1.52 12.16
N GLU A 258 26.03 2.15 13.21
CA GLU A 258 27.42 2.57 13.28
C GLU A 258 28.37 1.38 13.22
N GLN A 259 28.10 0.35 14.03
CA GLN A 259 28.85 -0.89 14.02
C GLN A 259 28.82 -1.54 12.63
N TRP A 260 27.63 -1.71 12.06
CA TRP A 260 27.47 -2.28 10.71
C TRP A 260 28.27 -1.51 9.64
N CYS A 261 28.20 -0.17 9.65
CA CYS A 261 28.92 0.67 8.68
C CYS A 261 30.43 0.73 8.90
N THR A 262 30.94 0.25 10.03
CA THR A 262 32.36 0.32 10.41
C THR A 262 33.05 -1.05 10.29
N GLU A 263 32.39 -2.12 10.74
CA GLU A 263 32.96 -3.47 10.76
C GLU A 263 32.87 -4.20 9.41
N VAL A 264 32.05 -3.72 8.47
CA VAL A 264 31.96 -4.29 7.12
C VAL A 264 32.61 -3.35 6.10
N PRO A 265 33.78 -3.72 5.55
CA PRO A 265 34.40 -2.97 4.45
C PRO A 265 33.49 -2.98 3.22
N TRP A 266 32.85 -1.84 2.97
CA TRP A 266 32.00 -1.62 1.79
C TRP A 266 32.82 -1.28 0.53
N ALA A 267 34.10 -0.95 0.70
CA ALA A 267 35.05 -0.74 -0.38
C ALA A 267 35.90 -2.00 -0.60
N PRO A 268 36.19 -2.39 -1.85
CA PRO A 268 37.36 -3.22 -2.11
C PRO A 268 38.60 -2.42 -1.70
N THR A 269 39.34 -2.91 -0.71
CA THR A 269 40.67 -2.35 -0.39
C THR A 269 41.50 -2.38 -1.68
N PRO A 270 42.05 -1.25 -2.16
CA PRO A 270 43.05 -1.31 -3.22
C PRO A 270 44.22 -2.13 -2.67
N SER A 271 44.46 -3.30 -3.27
CA SER A 271 45.49 -4.21 -2.81
C SER A 271 46.85 -3.60 -3.08
N THR A 272 47.45 -2.96 -2.08
CA THR A 272 48.88 -2.65 -2.08
C THR A 272 49.66 -3.95 -1.87
N ALA A 273 49.71 -4.74 -2.94
CA ALA A 273 50.59 -5.89 -3.08
C ALA A 273 51.16 -5.84 -4.51
N PRO A 274 52.48 -5.97 -4.69
CA PRO A 274 53.06 -6.00 -6.02
C PRO A 274 52.58 -7.25 -6.77
N SER A 275 52.43 -7.12 -8.08
CA SER A 275 52.06 -8.20 -8.99
C SER A 275 52.93 -9.45 -8.79
N THR A 276 52.31 -10.61 -8.55
CA THR A 276 52.55 -11.90 -9.27
C THR A 276 51.47 -12.92 -8.88
N THR A 277 51.08 -13.77 -9.84
CA THR A 277 50.22 -14.98 -9.73
C THR A 277 48.71 -14.78 -9.77
N CYS A 278 48.11 -15.17 -10.90
CA CYS A 278 46.68 -15.41 -11.04
C CYS A 278 46.24 -16.63 -10.20
N GLY A 279 45.15 -16.52 -9.45
CA GLY A 279 44.54 -17.67 -8.77
C GLY A 279 43.25 -17.31 -8.02
N ALA A 280 42.13 -17.88 -8.44
CA ALA A 280 40.83 -17.87 -7.75
C ALA A 280 40.24 -16.48 -7.36
N ALA A 281 39.62 -15.81 -8.34
CA ALA A 281 38.67 -14.73 -8.04
C ALA A 281 37.44 -15.27 -7.28
N THR A 282 37.36 -15.02 -5.97
CA THR A 282 36.13 -15.28 -5.21
C THR A 282 35.07 -14.23 -5.54
N SER A 283 33.93 -14.68 -6.07
CA SER A 283 32.82 -13.81 -6.46
C SER A 283 32.29 -12.95 -5.29
N PRO A 284 31.98 -11.66 -5.52
CA PRO A 284 31.39 -10.82 -4.49
C PRO A 284 29.97 -11.29 -4.17
N VAL A 285 29.74 -11.70 -2.92
CA VAL A 285 28.42 -12.07 -2.40
C VAL A 285 27.52 -10.84 -2.43
N HIS A 286 26.35 -10.94 -3.06
CA HIS A 286 25.42 -9.83 -3.21
C HIS A 286 24.96 -9.26 -1.86
N SER A 287 25.20 -7.97 -1.66
CA SER A 287 24.81 -7.21 -0.46
C SER A 287 23.63 -6.27 -0.75
N PRO A 288 22.56 -6.28 0.07
CA PRO A 288 21.42 -5.36 -0.04
C PRO A 288 21.70 -3.94 0.47
N MET A 289 22.91 -3.67 0.97
CA MET A 289 23.41 -2.34 1.36
C MET A 289 24.76 -2.05 0.69
N SER A 290 24.92 -2.50 -0.56
CA SER A 290 26.05 -2.11 -1.41
C SER A 290 25.74 -0.80 -2.11
N VAL A 291 26.73 0.07 -2.24
CA VAL A 291 26.72 1.11 -3.27
C VAL A 291 26.53 0.42 -4.62
N ALA A 292 25.42 0.71 -5.30
CA ALA A 292 25.17 0.18 -6.63
C ALA A 292 25.80 1.13 -7.67
N PRO A 293 26.61 0.63 -8.63
CA PRO A 293 27.05 1.46 -9.74
C PRO A 293 25.82 1.94 -10.54
N PRO A 294 25.83 3.18 -11.05
CA PRO A 294 24.68 3.75 -11.75
C PRO A 294 24.35 2.94 -13.01
N GLY A 295 23.19 2.25 -13.00
CA GLY A 295 22.66 1.52 -14.16
C GLY A 295 22.29 0.05 -13.94
N ALA A 296 22.54 -0.55 -12.76
CA ALA A 296 22.21 -1.95 -12.52
C ALA A 296 20.67 -2.20 -12.48
N PRO A 297 20.12 -3.19 -13.21
CA PRO A 297 18.69 -3.51 -13.17
C PRO A 297 18.29 -4.15 -11.83
N ALA A 298 17.09 -3.82 -11.36
CA ALA A 298 16.57 -4.28 -10.07
C ALA A 298 16.39 -5.81 -10.04
N ARG A 299 17.21 -6.49 -9.22
CA ARG A 299 17.13 -7.94 -8.99
C ARG A 299 16.00 -8.27 -8.00
N SER A 300 15.43 -9.46 -8.13
CA SER A 300 14.33 -9.93 -7.26
C SER A 300 14.81 -10.27 -5.84
N PRO A 301 14.00 -9.99 -4.79
CA PRO A 301 14.39 -10.24 -3.40
C PRO A 301 14.30 -11.73 -3.02
N PRO A 302 15.16 -12.23 -2.12
CA PRO A 302 15.13 -13.62 -1.63
C PRO A 302 13.94 -13.90 -0.69
N PRO A 303 13.50 -15.17 -0.56
CA PRO A 303 12.27 -15.53 0.12
C PRO A 303 12.43 -15.88 1.62
N SER A 304 12.68 -14.90 2.49
CA SER A 304 12.40 -15.03 3.95
C SER A 304 12.56 -13.72 4.73
N ALA A 305 11.45 -13.23 5.31
CA ALA A 305 11.42 -12.38 6.52
C ALA A 305 9.95 -12.26 7.00
N PRO A 306 9.61 -12.48 8.28
CA PRO A 306 8.23 -12.55 8.74
C PRO A 306 7.54 -11.18 8.75
N ALA A 307 6.31 -11.11 8.25
CA ALA A 307 5.50 -9.87 8.21
C ALA A 307 5.07 -9.37 9.61
N SER A 308 5.30 -10.16 10.66
CA SER A 308 4.88 -9.87 12.04
C SER A 308 5.59 -8.65 12.66
N LEU A 309 6.82 -8.36 12.22
CA LEU A 309 7.62 -7.21 12.70
C LEU A 309 7.04 -5.87 12.20
N GLU A 310 6.62 -5.82 10.93
CA GLU A 310 6.01 -4.63 10.31
C GLU A 310 4.69 -4.23 10.99
N ALA A 311 4.02 -5.15 11.69
CA ALA A 311 2.73 -4.91 12.35
C ALA A 311 2.83 -4.25 13.73
N ARG A 312 4.00 -4.25 14.37
CA ARG A 312 4.21 -3.62 15.70
C ARG A 312 5.30 -2.56 15.75
N ALA A 313 6.08 -2.40 14.68
CA ALA A 313 6.90 -1.19 14.53
C ALA A 313 6.02 0.05 14.80
N PRO A 314 6.51 1.07 15.51
CA PRO A 314 5.77 2.30 15.67
C PRO A 314 5.41 2.80 14.28
N ARG A 315 4.12 3.06 14.02
CA ARG A 315 3.70 3.63 12.73
C ARG A 315 4.40 4.98 12.60
N ALA A 316 5.50 4.99 11.83
CA ALA A 316 6.41 6.11 11.73
C ALA A 316 5.61 7.41 11.59
N LEU A 317 5.88 8.35 12.51
CA LEU A 317 5.25 9.65 12.55
C LEU A 317 5.40 10.31 11.18
N ARG A 318 4.35 10.22 10.37
CA ARG A 318 4.25 10.98 9.13
C ARG A 318 4.28 12.45 9.56
N PRO A 319 5.16 13.30 8.97
CA PRO A 319 5.20 14.71 9.33
C PRO A 319 3.83 15.34 9.01
N GLY A 320 3.02 15.57 10.06
CA GLY A 320 1.59 15.83 9.90
C GLY A 320 0.80 16.10 11.18
N SER A 321 1.43 16.17 12.36
CA SER A 321 0.75 16.47 13.63
C SER A 321 1.67 17.17 14.62
N GLY A 322 1.27 18.36 15.12
CA GLY A 322 1.61 18.77 16.49
C GLY A 322 2.71 19.80 16.76
N LEU A 323 3.00 20.77 15.88
CA LEU A 323 3.72 22.01 16.26
C LEU A 323 3.17 23.22 15.46
N PRO A 324 3.18 24.45 16.01
CA PRO A 324 2.51 25.61 15.41
C PRO A 324 3.20 26.09 14.13
N LYS A 325 2.38 26.50 13.14
CA LYS A 325 2.81 26.98 11.82
C LYS A 325 3.26 28.46 11.85
N PRO A 326 4.43 28.79 11.30
CA PRO A 326 4.63 30.02 10.55
C PRO A 326 3.93 29.93 9.18
N GLN A 327 3.66 31.08 8.54
CA GLN A 327 2.71 31.20 7.43
C GLN A 327 3.18 30.63 6.07
N ALA A 328 2.18 30.26 5.26
CA ALA A 328 2.17 30.14 3.79
C ALA A 328 3.14 29.19 3.05
N CYS A 329 2.63 28.02 2.65
CA CYS A 329 2.44 27.64 1.22
C CYS A 329 1.70 26.28 1.09
N PRO A 330 0.86 26.05 0.04
CA PRO A 330 -0.02 24.89 -0.03
C PRO A 330 0.52 23.73 -0.89
N SER A 331 0.61 22.51 -0.32
CA SER A 331 0.71 21.26 -1.10
C SER A 331 0.09 20.05 -0.39
N HIS A 332 -1.22 19.91 -0.63
CA HIS A 332 -2.08 18.72 -0.60
C HIS A 332 -1.65 17.44 0.17
N SER A 333 -2.51 17.10 1.15
CA SER A 333 -2.64 15.77 1.73
C SER A 333 -3.08 14.72 0.70
N GLY A 334 -2.30 13.64 0.55
CA GLY A 334 -2.56 12.57 -0.43
C GLY A 334 -3.72 11.61 -0.11
N ARG A 335 -4.96 12.11 -0.09
CA ARG A 335 -6.20 11.34 -0.29
C ARG A 335 -7.20 12.19 -1.07
N GLU A 336 -7.40 11.88 -2.34
CA GLU A 336 -8.49 12.42 -3.15
C GLU A 336 -9.51 11.31 -3.46
N HIS A 337 -10.78 11.61 -3.22
CA HIS A 337 -11.93 10.83 -3.69
C HIS A 337 -12.71 11.71 -4.68
N PRO A 338 -13.14 11.18 -5.83
CA PRO A 338 -13.99 11.93 -6.75
C PRO A 338 -15.40 12.13 -6.16
N THR A 339 -15.94 13.30 -6.45
CA THR A 339 -17.18 13.90 -5.95
C THR A 339 -18.49 13.15 -6.19
N GLY A 340 -19.42 13.25 -5.23
CA GLY A 340 -20.70 13.92 -5.51
C GLY A 340 -21.96 13.05 -5.58
N THR A 341 -22.74 13.00 -4.48
CA THR A 341 -24.18 13.35 -4.39
C THR A 341 -24.64 13.13 -2.95
N LEU A 342 -25.19 14.16 -2.30
CA LEU A 342 -25.83 14.06 -0.98
C LEU A 342 -27.35 13.99 -1.14
N PRO A 343 -28.04 12.95 -0.63
CA PRO A 343 -29.47 13.03 -0.37
C PRO A 343 -29.71 13.63 1.02
N ALA A 344 -30.54 14.67 1.10
CA ALA A 344 -30.99 15.24 2.36
C ALA A 344 -32.17 14.44 2.93
N ARG A 345 -32.07 13.97 4.19
CA ARG A 345 -33.13 13.82 5.22
C ARG A 345 -32.68 12.84 6.32
N CYS A 346 -32.50 13.35 7.55
CA CYS A 346 -33.46 13.09 8.62
C CYS A 346 -33.17 13.96 9.86
N VAL A 347 -34.23 14.33 10.56
CA VAL A 347 -34.26 15.25 11.70
C VAL A 347 -34.76 14.51 12.94
N ARG A 348 -34.24 14.86 14.13
CA ARG A 348 -34.43 14.21 15.46
C ARG A 348 -33.62 12.90 15.60
N ARG A 349 -33.04 12.55 16.76
CA ARG A 349 -33.35 12.92 18.16
C ARG A 349 -32.07 12.92 19.03
N CYS A 350 -31.92 13.90 19.92
CA CYS A 350 -31.23 13.73 21.23
C CYS A 350 -32.20 13.01 22.20
N PRO A 351 -31.79 12.40 23.34
CA PRO A 351 -30.71 12.81 24.25
C PRO A 351 -29.61 11.71 24.41
N ASP A 352 -28.65 11.71 25.34
CA ASP A 352 -28.43 12.50 26.57
C ASP A 352 -26.93 12.84 26.80
N LEU A 353 -26.64 13.81 27.67
CA LEU A 353 -25.31 14.07 28.25
C LEU A 353 -25.43 14.65 29.68
N PRO A 354 -24.81 14.05 30.70
CA PRO A 354 -24.62 14.71 31.99
C PRO A 354 -23.50 15.76 31.90
N VAL A 355 -23.83 17.02 32.20
CA VAL A 355 -22.90 18.15 32.19
C VAL A 355 -22.13 18.22 33.53
N ALA A 356 -20.80 18.28 33.47
CA ALA A 356 -19.96 18.51 34.64
C ALA A 356 -20.00 19.99 35.07
N GLN A 357 -20.05 20.25 36.38
CA GLN A 357 -20.09 21.58 36.99
C GLN A 357 -18.71 22.05 37.46
N GLY A 358 -18.54 23.39 37.56
CA GLY A 358 -17.46 24.06 38.30
C GLY A 358 -16.26 24.49 37.43
N GLN A 359 -15.67 25.68 37.62
CA GLN A 359 -15.92 26.76 38.59
C GLN A 359 -15.50 28.12 37.98
N ALA A 360 -16.18 29.21 38.33
CA ALA A 360 -15.62 30.58 38.25
C ALA A 360 -16.41 31.59 39.13
N ALA A 361 -15.78 32.01 40.23
CA ALA A 361 -15.94 33.25 41.00
C ALA A 361 -17.33 33.90 41.24
N GLU A 362 -17.74 33.94 42.51
CA GLU A 362 -18.66 34.95 43.06
C GLU A 362 -17.98 36.33 43.18
N SER A 363 -18.77 37.40 43.07
CA SER A 363 -18.65 38.56 43.99
C SER A 363 -19.99 39.30 44.08
N VAL A 364 -20.35 39.71 45.30
CA VAL A 364 -21.68 40.18 45.71
C VAL A 364 -21.79 41.71 45.66
N ALA A 365 -22.95 42.23 45.26
CA ALA A 365 -23.43 43.55 45.68
C ALA A 365 -24.97 43.56 45.74
N LEU A 366 -25.53 44.21 46.75
CA LEU A 366 -26.96 44.27 47.08
C LEU A 366 -27.43 45.75 47.10
N GLU A 367 -28.76 45.96 47.27
CA GLU A 367 -29.44 47.17 47.80
C GLU A 367 -29.97 48.26 46.84
N GLN A 368 -31.30 48.47 46.95
CA GLN A 368 -32.06 49.77 47.04
C GLN A 368 -31.95 50.82 45.91
N GLY A 369 -32.86 51.79 45.70
CA GLY A 369 -34.15 52.13 46.34
C GLY A 369 -34.37 53.67 46.34
N ALA A 370 -35.58 54.16 45.99
CA ALA A 370 -35.97 55.60 45.86
C ALA A 370 -35.22 56.41 44.75
N GLY A 371 -35.68 57.59 44.28
CA GLY A 371 -36.90 58.39 44.48
C GLY A 371 -36.70 59.85 43.97
N GLY A 372 -37.74 60.56 43.50
CA GLY A 372 -37.66 61.96 43.04
C GLY A 372 -38.31 62.21 41.66
N VAL A 373 -39.60 62.56 41.56
CA VAL A 373 -40.19 63.92 41.70
C VAL A 373 -39.88 64.86 40.53
N ALA A 374 -40.90 65.09 39.69
CA ALA A 374 -41.07 66.31 38.90
C ALA A 374 -42.55 66.73 39.00
N LEU A 375 -42.81 67.99 39.37
CA LEU A 375 -44.12 68.52 39.76
C LEU A 375 -44.47 69.75 38.90
N GLY A 376 -45.75 69.89 38.53
CA GLY A 376 -46.30 71.08 37.89
C GLY A 376 -46.23 71.08 36.34
N SER A 377 -47.18 71.67 35.60
CA SER A 377 -48.35 72.44 36.04
C SER A 377 -49.46 72.51 34.95
N THR A 378 -50.72 72.62 35.38
CA THR A 378 -51.89 73.29 34.71
C THR A 378 -52.11 73.09 33.19
N ARG A 379 -53.13 72.35 32.71
CA ARG A 379 -54.60 72.64 32.69
C ARG A 379 -55.03 73.97 32.01
N GLY A 380 -55.94 73.85 31.03
CA GLY A 380 -56.64 74.92 30.28
C GLY A 380 -56.35 74.80 28.78
N ARG A 381 -57.19 74.28 27.87
CA ARG A 381 -58.66 74.35 27.66
C ARG A 381 -59.20 75.79 27.60
N PRO A 382 -60.11 76.16 26.66
CA PRO A 382 -60.69 75.37 25.55
C PRO A 382 -60.54 75.99 24.14
N HIS A 383 -60.92 75.17 23.15
CA HIS A 383 -61.33 75.49 21.77
C HIS A 383 -62.48 76.54 21.71
N PRO A 384 -62.85 77.12 20.53
CA PRO A 384 -63.26 76.43 19.30
C PRO A 384 -62.12 75.90 18.41
#